data_AF-A0A7C3BHU8-F1
#
_entry.id   AF-A0A7C3BHU8-F1
#
_cell.length_a   1.000
_cell.length_b   1.000
_cell.length_c   1.000
_cell.angle_alpha   90.00
_cell.angle_beta   90.00
_cell.angle_gamma   90.00
#
_symmetry.space_group_name_H-M   'P 1'
#
loop_
_entity.id
_entity.type
_entity.pdbx_description
1 polymer ?
#
loop_
_entity_poly.entity_id
_entity_poly.type
_entity_poly.pdbx_seq_one_letter_code
_entity_poly.pdbx_strand_id
1 'polypeptide(L)'
;MMWLESFFSNAWHQDLIATLITFAIALTWLRIMDALAHRGLIEQRLSRKIIHIGTGPLFVICWNFFSAGIQARFLAALVPLSITFQFFLVGIGVMQDEAAVEAMTRTGDRREILRGPLFYGIVFVICTLLFWRESPVGIVALMLMCGGDGLADIIGRRWGKAKLPFNARKSWVGSATMFLGGWVFALGFVALFNGLGVFQPVLDMVSVSLSITLIALAATIVEALPLRDIDNLTTTAVAVLLGIFIL
;
A
#
# COMPACT_ATOMS: atom_id res chain seq x y z
N MET A 1 18.05 14.07 -3.65
CA MET A 1 17.51 15.33 -4.19
C MET A 1 16.05 15.10 -4.55
N MET A 2 15.14 15.96 -4.09
CA MET A 2 13.70 15.80 -4.39
C MET A 2 13.41 16.25 -5.81
N TRP A 3 12.50 15.56 -6.50
CA TRP A 3 12.31 15.71 -7.94
C TRP A 3 11.86 17.11 -8.37
N LEU A 4 11.16 17.82 -7.49
CA LEU A 4 10.68 19.18 -7.73
C LEU A 4 11.58 20.27 -7.11
N GLU A 5 12.63 19.89 -6.37
CA GLU A 5 13.44 20.83 -5.57
C GLU A 5 14.09 21.94 -6.41
N SER A 6 14.51 21.63 -7.64
CA SER A 6 15.11 22.62 -8.55
C SER A 6 14.11 23.63 -9.14
N PHE A 7 12.81 23.38 -9.02
CA PHE A 7 11.76 24.19 -9.63
C PHE A 7 11.08 25.17 -8.65
N PHE A 8 11.28 25.00 -7.35
CA PHE A 8 10.61 25.79 -6.32
C PHE A 8 11.60 26.30 -5.28
N SER A 9 11.57 27.60 -5.02
CA SER A 9 12.33 28.22 -3.93
C SER A 9 11.63 28.13 -2.58
N ASN A 10 10.31 27.88 -2.58
CA ASN A 10 9.47 27.82 -1.39
C ASN A 10 8.87 26.41 -1.22
N ALA A 11 9.21 25.77 -0.11
CA ALA A 11 8.81 24.40 0.21
C ALA A 11 7.28 24.19 0.25
N TRP A 12 6.51 25.18 0.73
CA TRP A 12 5.05 25.09 0.77
C TRP A 12 4.44 25.05 -0.63
N HIS A 13 4.96 25.84 -1.56
CA HIS A 13 4.49 25.84 -2.94
C HIS A 13 4.79 24.52 -3.62
N GLN A 14 6.01 23.99 -3.40
CA GLN A 14 6.38 22.67 -3.88
C GLN A 14 5.43 21.59 -3.34
N ASP A 15 5.17 21.58 -2.03
CA ASP A 15 4.35 20.55 -1.41
C ASP A 15 2.88 20.63 -1.83
N LEU A 16 2.33 21.83 -2.02
CA LEU A 16 0.98 22.00 -2.57
C LEU A 16 0.87 21.44 -3.99
N ILE A 17 1.84 21.74 -4.85
CA ILE A 17 1.90 21.20 -6.21
C ILE A 17 2.10 19.69 -6.18
N ALA A 18 2.97 19.17 -5.31
CA ALA A 18 3.19 17.75 -5.13
C ALA A 18 1.91 17.02 -4.68
N THR A 19 1.13 17.60 -3.76
CA THR A 19 -0.18 17.08 -3.36
C THR A 19 -1.14 17.02 -4.55
N LEU A 20 -1.24 18.09 -5.35
CA LEU A 20 -2.10 18.11 -6.53
C LEU A 20 -1.69 17.06 -7.58
N ILE A 21 -0.39 16.93 -7.86
CA ILE A 21 0.15 15.91 -8.76
C ILE A 21 -0.16 14.51 -8.22
N THR A 22 0.06 14.28 -6.93
CA THR A 22 -0.18 12.97 -6.29
C THR A 22 -1.66 12.62 -6.32
N PHE A 23 -2.56 13.58 -6.08
CA PHE A 23 -4.00 13.39 -6.27
C PHE A 23 -4.36 13.04 -7.71
N ALA A 24 -3.83 13.79 -8.68
CA ALA A 24 -4.09 13.54 -10.10
C ALA A 24 -3.63 12.13 -10.50
N ILE A 25 -2.46 11.70 -10.07
CA ILE A 25 -1.93 10.34 -10.31
C ILE A 25 -2.85 9.29 -9.67
N ALA A 26 -3.19 9.45 -8.38
CA ALA A 26 -4.03 8.49 -7.67
C ALA A 26 -5.42 8.36 -8.28
N LEU A 27 -6.09 9.47 -8.59
CA LEU A 27 -7.41 9.48 -9.22
C LEU A 27 -7.35 8.92 -10.64
N THR A 28 -6.34 9.29 -11.42
CA THR A 28 -6.16 8.74 -12.77
C THR A 28 -5.98 7.23 -12.74
N TRP A 29 -5.15 6.72 -11.82
CA TRP A 29 -4.94 5.29 -11.63
C TRP A 29 -6.26 4.55 -11.32
N LEU A 30 -7.02 5.06 -10.34
CA LEU A 30 -8.33 4.48 -9.98
C LEU A 30 -9.29 4.50 -11.16
N ARG A 31 -9.39 5.62 -11.88
CA ARG A 31 -10.29 5.78 -13.03
C ARG A 31 -9.90 4.90 -14.21
N ILE A 32 -8.61 4.70 -14.48
CA ILE A 32 -8.16 3.76 -15.53
C ILE A 32 -8.57 2.34 -15.16
N MET A 33 -8.32 1.89 -13.93
CA MET A 33 -8.66 0.53 -13.50
C MET A 33 -10.18 0.29 -13.51
N ASP A 34 -10.95 1.28 -13.11
CA ASP A 34 -12.41 1.27 -13.16
C ASP A 34 -12.93 1.21 -14.61
N ALA A 35 -12.42 2.06 -15.50
CA ALA A 35 -12.78 2.04 -16.92
C ALA A 35 -12.43 0.72 -17.61
N LEU A 36 -11.30 0.08 -17.26
CA LEU A 36 -10.93 -1.24 -17.80
C LEU A 36 -11.89 -2.34 -17.30
N ALA A 37 -12.32 -2.27 -16.04
CA ALA A 37 -13.28 -3.21 -15.48
C ALA A 37 -14.67 -3.04 -16.13
N HIS A 38 -15.17 -1.81 -16.21
CA HIS A 38 -16.48 -1.50 -16.77
C HIS A 38 -16.57 -1.82 -18.28
N ARG A 39 -15.45 -1.75 -19.02
CA ARG A 39 -15.38 -2.19 -20.42
C ARG A 39 -15.29 -3.72 -20.59
N GLY A 40 -15.27 -4.47 -19.49
CA GLY A 40 -15.13 -5.93 -19.50
C GLY A 40 -13.74 -6.43 -19.93
N LEU A 41 -12.73 -5.55 -19.96
CA LEU A 41 -11.36 -5.93 -20.35
C LEU A 41 -10.64 -6.66 -19.21
N ILE A 42 -11.04 -6.40 -17.96
CA ILE A 42 -10.49 -7.02 -16.76
C ILE A 42 -11.65 -7.40 -15.83
N GLU A 43 -11.62 -8.60 -15.24
CA GLU A 43 -12.60 -9.02 -14.24
C GLU A 43 -12.59 -8.09 -13.01
N GLN A 44 -13.76 -7.72 -12.46
CA GLN A 44 -13.89 -6.87 -11.26
C GLN A 44 -12.94 -7.27 -10.13
N ARG A 45 -12.85 -8.58 -9.88
CA ARG A 45 -12.04 -9.15 -8.81
C ARG A 45 -10.55 -8.96 -9.06
N LEU A 46 -10.12 -9.07 -10.31
CA LEU A 46 -8.74 -8.81 -10.70
C LEU A 46 -8.44 -7.31 -10.66
N SER A 47 -9.35 -6.45 -11.14
CA SER A 47 -9.22 -4.99 -11.06
C SER A 47 -9.02 -4.51 -9.61
N ARG A 48 -9.85 -4.97 -8.67
CA ARG A 48 -9.66 -4.73 -7.22
C ARG A 48 -8.26 -5.03 -6.73
N LYS A 49 -7.69 -6.15 -7.17
CA LYS A 49 -6.37 -6.59 -6.72
C LYS A 49 -5.24 -5.86 -7.43
N ILE A 50 -5.42 -5.45 -8.68
CA ILE A 50 -4.47 -4.55 -9.36
C ILE A 50 -4.45 -3.18 -8.66
N ILE A 51 -5.62 -2.63 -8.30
CA ILE A 51 -5.71 -1.40 -7.50
C ILE A 51 -4.96 -1.57 -6.18
N HIS A 52 -5.18 -2.69 -5.46
CA HIS A 52 -4.50 -3.01 -4.21
C HIS A 52 -2.97 -3.10 -4.35
N ILE A 53 -2.47 -3.72 -5.42
CA ILE A 53 -1.02 -3.87 -5.66
C ILE A 53 -0.40 -2.54 -6.09
N GLY A 54 -1.08 -1.78 -6.96
CA GLY A 54 -0.50 -0.61 -7.64
C GLY A 54 -0.60 0.70 -6.85
N THR A 55 -1.68 0.91 -6.10
CA THR A 55 -1.94 2.20 -5.43
C THR A 55 -0.85 2.55 -4.43
N GLY A 56 -0.36 1.56 -3.67
CA GLY A 56 0.69 1.79 -2.69
C GLY A 56 2.04 2.22 -3.28
N PRO A 57 2.63 1.40 -4.15
CA PRO A 57 3.86 1.74 -4.88
C PRO A 57 3.76 3.10 -5.58
N LEU A 58 2.66 3.38 -6.28
CA LEU A 58 2.46 4.66 -6.95
C LEU A 58 2.46 5.83 -5.97
N PHE A 59 1.71 5.72 -4.87
CA PHE A 59 1.67 6.76 -3.84
C PHE A 59 3.02 6.97 -3.17
N VAL A 60 3.73 5.89 -2.79
CA VAL A 60 5.04 6.00 -2.14
C VAL A 60 6.06 6.62 -3.09
N ILE A 61 6.09 6.25 -4.38
CA ILE A 61 6.97 6.91 -5.36
C ILE A 61 6.74 8.42 -5.39
N CYS A 62 5.48 8.87 -5.28
CA CYS A 62 5.14 10.29 -5.27
C CYS A 62 5.72 11.06 -4.07
N TRP A 63 6.18 10.40 -3.01
CA TRP A 63 6.87 11.07 -1.89
C TRP A 63 8.12 11.85 -2.35
N ASN A 64 8.70 11.47 -3.49
CA ASN A 64 9.86 12.16 -4.07
C ASN A 64 9.52 13.52 -4.70
N PHE A 65 8.23 13.83 -4.92
CA PHE A 65 7.81 15.17 -5.35
C PHE A 65 7.85 16.19 -4.20
N PHE A 66 7.70 15.73 -2.96
CA PHE A 66 7.57 16.59 -1.81
C PHE A 66 8.92 17.10 -1.30
N SER A 67 8.94 18.33 -0.79
CA SER A 67 10.10 19.00 -0.20
C SER A 67 10.58 18.26 1.06
N ALA A 68 11.76 18.63 1.58
CA ALA A 68 12.28 18.11 2.85
C ALA A 68 11.58 18.67 4.11
N GLY A 69 10.64 19.62 3.95
CA GLY A 69 10.00 20.29 5.08
C GLY A 69 9.05 19.37 5.87
N ILE A 70 8.80 19.73 7.13
CA ILE A 70 7.95 18.96 8.03
C ILE A 70 6.48 18.92 7.58
N GLN A 71 6.04 19.96 6.87
CA GLN A 71 4.70 20.06 6.31
C GLN A 71 4.42 19.02 5.21
N ALA A 72 5.46 18.56 4.52
CA ALA A 72 5.35 17.60 3.42
C ALA A 72 4.60 16.32 3.83
N ARG A 73 4.86 15.81 5.04
CA ARG A 73 4.19 14.59 5.52
C ARG A 73 2.68 14.76 5.68
N PHE A 74 2.24 15.92 6.16
CA PHE A 74 0.82 16.22 6.35
C PHE A 74 0.13 16.45 5.01
N LEU A 75 0.79 17.17 4.10
CA LEU A 75 0.28 17.44 2.75
C LEU A 75 0.23 16.17 1.87
N ALA A 76 1.19 15.27 2.03
CA ALA A 76 1.17 13.96 1.38
C ALA A 76 0.08 13.05 1.96
N ALA A 77 -0.06 13.00 3.30
CA ALA A 77 -1.09 12.21 3.97
C ALA A 77 -2.52 12.68 3.64
N LEU A 78 -2.70 13.95 3.24
CA LEU A 78 -3.99 14.48 2.80
C LEU A 78 -4.56 13.70 1.61
N VAL A 79 -3.70 13.13 0.74
CA VAL A 79 -4.12 12.37 -0.43
C VAL A 79 -4.86 11.08 -0.04
N PRO A 80 -4.22 10.10 0.64
CA PRO A 80 -4.92 8.91 1.10
C PRO A 80 -6.02 9.26 2.11
N LEU A 81 -5.86 10.29 2.94
CA LEU A 81 -6.91 10.71 3.88
C LEU A 81 -8.20 11.12 3.16
N SER A 82 -8.10 11.90 2.10
CA SER A 82 -9.28 12.37 1.36
C SER A 82 -9.98 11.22 0.62
N ILE A 83 -9.22 10.31 0.02
CA ILE A 83 -9.77 9.10 -0.62
C ILE A 83 -10.41 8.18 0.43
N THR A 84 -9.77 8.01 1.58
CA THR A 84 -10.30 7.23 2.71
C THR A 84 -11.59 7.84 3.25
N PHE A 85 -11.64 9.16 3.36
CA PHE A 85 -12.83 9.89 3.79
C PHE A 85 -13.97 9.75 2.77
N GLN A 86 -13.67 9.81 1.47
CA GLN A 86 -14.65 9.49 0.42
C GLN A 86 -15.20 8.07 0.60
N PHE A 87 -14.33 7.07 0.78
CA PHE A 87 -14.73 5.69 1.03
C PHE A 87 -15.62 5.53 2.26
N PHE A 88 -15.33 6.27 3.33
CA PHE A 88 -16.19 6.33 4.50
C PHE A 88 -17.57 6.88 4.15
N LEU A 89 -17.65 8.04 3.49
CA LEU A 89 -18.92 8.67 3.10
C LEU A 89 -19.76 7.79 2.17
N VAL A 90 -19.13 7.10 1.21
CA VAL A 90 -19.81 6.14 0.31
C VAL A 90 -20.31 4.94 1.11
N GLY A 91 -19.47 4.38 1.99
CA GLY A 91 -19.82 3.20 2.77
C GLY A 91 -20.98 3.42 3.75
N ILE A 92 -21.08 4.60 4.36
CA ILE A 92 -22.23 4.97 5.22
C ILE A 92 -23.45 5.44 4.40
N GLY A 93 -23.26 5.74 3.12
CA GLY A 93 -24.33 6.13 2.21
C GLY A 93 -24.66 7.61 2.14
N VAL A 94 -23.78 8.47 2.64
CA VAL A 94 -23.90 9.94 2.50
C VAL A 94 -23.54 10.36 1.08
N MET A 95 -22.59 9.69 0.45
CA MET A 95 -22.19 9.90 -0.95
C MET A 95 -22.65 8.73 -1.81
N GLN A 96 -23.17 9.03 -3.00
CA GLN A 96 -23.52 8.04 -4.03
C GLN A 96 -22.41 8.02 -5.07
N ASP A 97 -21.69 6.91 -5.15
CA ASP A 97 -20.59 6.68 -6.08
C ASP A 97 -20.62 5.20 -6.48
N GLU A 98 -21.44 4.87 -7.48
CA GLU A 98 -21.62 3.50 -7.95
C GLU A 98 -20.31 2.91 -8.47
N ALA A 99 -19.49 3.73 -9.14
CA ALA A 99 -18.17 3.32 -9.64
C ALA A 99 -17.26 2.87 -8.49
N ALA A 100 -17.19 3.63 -7.39
CA ALA A 100 -16.43 3.22 -6.22
C ALA A 100 -16.98 1.92 -5.58
N VAL A 101 -18.30 1.75 -5.52
CA VAL A 101 -18.92 0.52 -5.01
C VAL A 101 -18.57 -0.68 -5.89
N GLU A 102 -18.71 -0.54 -7.20
CA GLU A 102 -18.36 -1.59 -8.16
C GLU A 102 -16.87 -1.95 -8.08
N ALA A 103 -16.02 -0.92 -8.04
CA ALA A 103 -14.58 -1.07 -8.04
C ALA A 103 -14.02 -1.61 -6.72
N MET A 104 -14.72 -1.48 -5.57
CA MET A 104 -14.14 -1.80 -4.25
C MET A 104 -14.88 -2.90 -3.47
N THR A 105 -16.07 -3.31 -3.91
CA THR A 105 -16.88 -4.32 -3.20
C THR A 105 -16.95 -5.65 -3.97
N ARG A 106 -17.20 -6.75 -3.28
CA ARG A 106 -17.33 -8.10 -3.87
C ARG A 106 -18.76 -8.43 -4.24
N THR A 107 -19.73 -7.94 -3.47
CA THR A 107 -21.16 -8.24 -3.62
C THR A 107 -21.97 -7.08 -4.19
N GLY A 108 -21.37 -5.89 -4.33
CA GLY A 108 -22.11 -4.66 -4.63
C GLY A 108 -22.66 -3.96 -3.38
N ASP A 109 -22.53 -4.53 -2.18
CA ASP A 109 -22.91 -3.84 -0.94
C ASP A 109 -21.84 -2.80 -0.58
N ARG A 110 -22.23 -1.50 -0.67
CA ARG A 110 -21.39 -0.36 -0.28
C ARG A 110 -20.77 -0.48 1.11
N ARG A 111 -21.41 -1.20 2.05
CA ARG A 111 -20.89 -1.40 3.42
C ARG A 111 -19.59 -2.20 3.44
N GLU A 112 -19.30 -2.99 2.40
CA GLU A 112 -18.01 -3.69 2.29
C GLU A 112 -16.83 -2.73 2.18
N ILE A 113 -17.03 -1.52 1.66
CA ILE A 113 -16.00 -0.47 1.58
C ILE A 113 -15.48 -0.12 2.98
N LEU A 114 -16.36 -0.13 4.00
CA LEU A 114 -16.01 0.17 5.39
C LEU A 114 -15.13 -0.89 6.07
N ARG A 115 -14.82 -1.99 5.37
CA ARG A 115 -13.92 -3.04 5.84
C ARG A 115 -12.53 -2.84 5.23
N GLY A 116 -12.09 -3.79 4.41
CA GLY A 116 -10.75 -3.81 3.82
C GLY A 116 -10.34 -2.48 3.19
N PRO A 117 -11.12 -1.89 2.26
CA PRO A 117 -10.74 -0.65 1.59
C PRO A 117 -10.53 0.54 2.55
N LEU A 118 -11.43 0.75 3.51
CA LEU A 118 -11.30 1.83 4.49
C LEU A 118 -10.10 1.62 5.41
N PHE A 119 -9.92 0.42 5.98
CA PHE A 119 -8.79 0.12 6.85
C PHE A 119 -7.45 0.26 6.12
N TYR A 120 -7.42 -0.14 4.85
CA TYR A 120 -6.26 0.06 3.99
C TYR A 120 -5.91 1.54 3.87
N GLY A 121 -6.87 2.39 3.56
CA GLY A 121 -6.67 3.84 3.52
C GLY A 121 -6.17 4.44 4.84
N ILE A 122 -6.70 3.98 5.97
CA ILE A 122 -6.23 4.37 7.31
C ILE A 122 -4.76 3.99 7.54
N VAL A 123 -4.36 2.76 7.16
CA VAL A 123 -2.97 2.30 7.24
C VAL A 123 -2.06 3.22 6.43
N PHE A 124 -2.46 3.62 5.22
CA PHE A 124 -1.70 4.58 4.42
C PHE A 124 -1.47 5.90 5.15
N VAL A 125 -2.53 6.48 5.73
CA VAL A 125 -2.44 7.73 6.47
C VAL A 125 -1.49 7.58 7.66
N ILE A 126 -1.66 6.53 8.48
CA ILE A 126 -0.85 6.29 9.67
C ILE A 126 0.63 6.08 9.30
N CYS A 127 0.91 5.19 8.34
CA CYS A 127 2.28 4.94 7.89
C CYS A 127 2.93 6.18 7.30
N THR A 128 2.17 6.99 6.57
CA THR A 128 2.65 8.26 6.00
C THR A 128 2.97 9.25 7.11
N LEU A 129 2.12 9.42 8.12
CA LEU A 129 2.34 10.41 9.18
C LEU A 129 3.45 10.02 10.16
N LEU A 130 3.53 8.74 10.53
CA LEU A 130 4.46 8.27 11.57
C LEU A 130 5.86 7.95 11.06
N PHE A 131 5.98 7.42 9.84
CA PHE A 131 7.26 6.94 9.30
C PHE A 131 7.77 7.75 8.12
N TRP A 132 7.18 8.93 7.85
CA TRP A 132 7.50 9.79 6.71
C TRP A 132 9.01 9.98 6.48
N ARG A 133 9.63 9.21 5.58
CA ARG A 133 11.04 9.33 5.16
C ARG A 133 12.11 9.29 6.26
N GLU A 134 11.73 9.39 7.52
CA GLU A 134 12.56 9.29 8.72
C GLU A 134 12.88 7.82 9.04
N SER A 135 12.05 6.89 8.56
CA SER A 135 12.22 5.45 8.80
C SER A 135 11.72 4.62 7.60
N PRO A 136 12.40 3.52 7.24
CA PRO A 136 11.92 2.61 6.20
C PRO A 136 10.69 1.78 6.63
N VAL A 137 10.32 1.79 7.91
CA VAL A 137 9.24 0.94 8.47
C VAL A 137 7.91 1.14 7.73
N GLY A 138 7.52 2.39 7.47
CA GLY A 138 6.29 2.68 6.73
C GLY A 138 6.32 2.13 5.32
N ILE A 139 7.44 2.26 4.61
CA ILE A 139 7.61 1.73 3.27
C ILE A 139 7.52 0.20 3.29
N VAL A 140 8.22 -0.46 4.21
CA VAL A 140 8.20 -1.94 4.33
C VAL A 140 6.79 -2.45 4.62
N ALA A 141 6.08 -1.86 5.59
CA ALA A 141 4.72 -2.25 5.93
C ALA A 141 3.76 -2.09 4.75
N LEU A 142 3.80 -0.95 4.06
CA LEU A 142 2.96 -0.72 2.88
C LEU A 142 3.32 -1.68 1.74
N MET A 143 4.60 -1.93 1.47
CA MET A 143 5.01 -2.83 0.39
C MET A 143 4.66 -4.29 0.66
N LEU A 144 4.72 -4.76 1.92
CA LEU A 144 4.25 -6.08 2.30
C LEU A 144 2.73 -6.20 2.15
N MET A 145 1.98 -5.17 2.55
CA MET A 145 0.53 -5.16 2.38
C MET A 145 0.13 -5.12 0.89
N CYS A 146 0.77 -4.28 0.08
CA CYS A 146 0.40 -4.10 -1.34
C CYS A 146 0.93 -5.24 -2.21
N GLY A 147 2.24 -5.45 -2.19
CA GLY A 147 2.94 -6.42 -3.02
C GLY A 147 2.73 -7.84 -2.53
N GLY A 148 2.82 -8.08 -1.21
CA GLY A 148 2.62 -9.39 -0.61
C GLY A 148 1.18 -9.90 -0.76
N ASP A 149 0.23 -9.32 -0.02
CA ASP A 149 -1.17 -9.82 -0.02
C ASP A 149 -1.80 -9.73 -1.40
N GLY A 150 -1.54 -8.63 -2.11
CA GLY A 150 -2.07 -8.40 -3.45
C GLY A 150 -1.66 -9.52 -4.42
N LEU A 151 -0.35 -9.81 -4.52
CA LEU A 151 0.14 -10.86 -5.42
C LEU A 151 -0.24 -12.26 -4.93
N ALA A 152 -0.18 -12.51 -3.61
CA ALA A 152 -0.53 -13.80 -3.02
C ALA A 152 -1.97 -14.22 -3.35
N ASP A 153 -2.88 -13.26 -3.36
CA ASP A 153 -4.28 -13.49 -3.70
C ASP A 153 -4.49 -13.74 -5.21
N ILE A 154 -3.74 -13.08 -6.11
CA ILE A 154 -3.81 -13.34 -7.56
C ILE A 154 -3.18 -14.71 -7.88
N ILE A 155 -1.94 -14.92 -7.49
CA ILE A 155 -1.15 -16.10 -7.83
C ILE A 155 -1.65 -17.33 -7.07
N GLY A 156 -1.94 -17.20 -5.78
CA GLY A 156 -2.47 -18.28 -4.95
C GLY A 156 -3.82 -18.81 -5.44
N ARG A 157 -4.65 -17.97 -6.06
CA ARG A 157 -5.87 -18.47 -6.72
C ARG A 157 -5.59 -19.26 -7.99
N ARG A 158 -4.64 -18.80 -8.81
CA ARG A 158 -4.36 -19.39 -10.12
C ARG A 158 -3.58 -20.70 -10.01
N TRP A 159 -2.64 -20.79 -9.08
CA TRP A 159 -1.70 -21.92 -8.97
C TRP A 159 -1.69 -22.59 -7.59
N GLY A 160 -2.39 -22.07 -6.58
CA GLY A 160 -2.40 -22.57 -5.21
C GLY A 160 -3.30 -23.79 -4.97
N LYS A 161 -2.97 -24.91 -5.62
CA LYS A 161 -3.67 -26.20 -5.44
C LYS A 161 -3.39 -26.83 -4.07
N ALA A 162 -2.13 -26.82 -3.63
CA ALA A 162 -1.72 -27.37 -2.34
C ALA A 162 -2.07 -26.39 -1.20
N LYS A 163 -3.07 -26.76 -0.37
CA LYS A 163 -3.55 -25.93 0.75
C LYS A 163 -2.67 -26.08 1.99
N LEU A 164 -2.70 -25.07 2.84
CA LEU A 164 -2.03 -25.15 4.15
C LEU A 164 -2.83 -26.08 5.07
N PRO A 165 -2.16 -26.92 5.89
CA PRO A 165 -2.84 -27.91 6.73
C PRO A 165 -3.75 -27.28 7.79
N PHE A 166 -3.43 -26.08 8.25
CA PHE A 166 -4.20 -25.33 9.26
C PHE A 166 -5.11 -24.24 8.67
N ASN A 167 -5.08 -24.00 7.36
CA ASN A 167 -5.90 -22.99 6.70
C ASN A 167 -6.20 -23.35 5.24
N ALA A 168 -7.36 -23.99 5.03
CA ALA A 168 -7.79 -24.44 3.71
C ALA A 168 -8.04 -23.30 2.69
N ARG A 169 -8.18 -22.04 3.15
CA ARG A 169 -8.34 -20.88 2.26
C ARG A 169 -7.03 -20.39 1.66
N LYS A 170 -5.91 -20.64 2.35
CA LYS A 170 -4.56 -20.25 1.92
C LYS A 170 -3.83 -21.45 1.34
N SER A 171 -2.78 -21.19 0.57
CA SER A 171 -2.02 -22.22 -0.14
C SER A 171 -0.53 -21.98 -0.01
N TRP A 172 0.27 -23.04 -0.15
CA TRP A 172 1.73 -22.93 -0.13
C TRP A 172 2.26 -21.96 -1.18
N VAL A 173 1.69 -21.99 -2.39
CA VAL A 173 2.02 -21.05 -3.47
C VAL A 173 1.62 -19.61 -3.11
N GLY A 174 0.46 -19.43 -2.47
CA GLY A 174 0.02 -18.13 -1.96
C GLY A 174 1.00 -17.56 -0.93
N SER A 175 1.39 -18.34 0.07
CA SER A 175 2.34 -17.91 1.11
C SER A 175 3.74 -17.65 0.55
N ALA A 176 4.23 -18.49 -0.38
CA ALA A 176 5.49 -18.21 -1.08
C ALA A 176 5.42 -16.89 -1.87
N THR A 177 4.27 -16.58 -2.47
CA THR A 177 4.06 -15.32 -3.18
C THR A 177 3.94 -14.13 -2.22
N MET A 178 3.27 -14.29 -1.09
CA MET A 178 3.19 -13.28 -0.04
C MET A 178 4.60 -12.87 0.40
N PHE A 179 5.44 -13.86 0.70
CA PHE A 179 6.82 -13.66 1.09
C PHE A 179 7.63 -12.98 -0.02
N LEU A 180 7.70 -13.59 -1.21
CA LEU A 180 8.55 -13.10 -2.30
C LEU A 180 8.09 -11.75 -2.84
N GLY A 181 6.78 -11.59 -3.09
CA GLY A 181 6.20 -10.37 -3.62
C GLY A 181 6.38 -9.19 -2.65
N GLY A 182 6.08 -9.43 -1.37
CA GLY A 182 6.29 -8.44 -0.33
C GLY A 182 7.77 -8.09 -0.14
N TRP A 183 8.64 -9.10 -0.09
CA TRP A 183 10.09 -8.92 0.07
C TRP A 183 10.71 -8.14 -1.08
N VAL A 184 10.40 -8.49 -2.34
CA VAL A 184 10.90 -7.77 -3.53
C VAL A 184 10.43 -6.33 -3.53
N PHE A 185 9.15 -6.07 -3.23
CA PHE A 185 8.63 -4.71 -3.22
C PHE A 185 9.28 -3.89 -2.09
N ALA A 186 9.35 -4.45 -0.88
CA ALA A 186 9.93 -3.76 0.27
C ALA A 186 11.42 -3.46 0.05
N LEU A 187 12.20 -4.45 -0.36
CA LEU A 187 13.62 -4.27 -0.63
C LEU A 187 13.86 -3.30 -1.79
N GLY A 188 13.10 -3.41 -2.88
CA GLY A 188 13.22 -2.54 -4.04
C GLY A 188 12.92 -1.07 -3.71
N PHE A 189 11.85 -0.81 -2.97
CA PHE A 189 11.50 0.55 -2.56
C PHE A 189 12.45 1.13 -1.52
N VAL A 190 12.87 0.34 -0.52
CA VAL A 190 13.86 0.80 0.46
C VAL A 190 15.20 1.09 -0.21
N ALA A 191 15.66 0.23 -1.13
CA ALA A 191 16.87 0.46 -1.90
C ALA A 191 16.77 1.70 -2.80
N LEU A 192 15.63 1.91 -3.45
CA LEU A 192 15.36 3.11 -4.25
C LEU A 192 15.47 4.38 -3.41
N PHE A 193 14.78 4.42 -2.27
CA PHE A 193 14.78 5.60 -1.38
C PHE A 193 16.15 5.84 -0.75
N ASN A 194 16.86 4.78 -0.38
CA ASN A 194 18.23 4.88 0.11
C ASN A 194 19.17 5.45 -0.97
N GLY A 195 19.07 4.95 -2.21
CA GLY A 195 19.85 5.43 -3.36
C GLY A 195 19.54 6.88 -3.77
N LEU A 196 18.31 7.35 -3.52
CA LEU A 196 17.92 8.76 -3.71
C LEU A 196 18.39 9.68 -2.57
N GLY A 197 19.03 9.13 -1.54
CA GLY A 197 19.55 9.85 -0.37
C GLY A 197 18.47 10.30 0.60
N VAL A 198 17.30 9.64 0.59
CA VAL A 198 16.16 10.00 1.45
C VAL A 198 16.45 9.73 2.92
N PHE A 199 17.10 8.61 3.23
CA PHE A 199 17.45 8.22 4.59
C PHE A 199 18.77 8.84 5.03
N GLN A 200 18.79 9.41 6.24
CA GLN A 200 19.96 10.03 6.84
C GLN A 200 20.09 9.55 8.31
N PRO A 201 21.16 8.82 8.68
CA PRO A 201 22.26 8.35 7.82
C PRO A 201 21.80 7.36 6.74
N VAL A 202 22.64 7.16 5.71
CA VAL A 202 22.41 6.14 4.68
C VAL A 202 22.30 4.76 5.34
N LEU A 203 21.29 3.99 4.94
CA LEU A 203 21.04 2.66 5.48
C LEU A 203 22.10 1.67 5.00
N ASP A 204 22.61 0.83 5.92
CA ASP A 204 23.35 -0.37 5.54
C ASP A 204 22.38 -1.40 4.95
N MET A 205 22.44 -1.53 3.63
CA MET A 205 21.54 -2.41 2.89
C MET A 205 21.72 -3.89 3.24
N VAL A 206 22.87 -4.30 3.75
CA VAL A 206 23.07 -5.70 4.18
C VAL A 206 22.22 -5.98 5.41
N SER A 207 22.40 -5.22 6.50
CA SER A 207 21.57 -5.36 7.70
C SER A 207 20.08 -5.13 7.42
N VAL A 208 19.74 -4.09 6.65
CA VAL A 208 18.33 -3.81 6.31
C VAL A 208 17.71 -4.92 5.48
N SER A 209 18.42 -5.55 4.55
CA SER A 209 17.89 -6.69 3.79
C SER A 209 17.58 -7.90 4.66
N LEU A 210 18.39 -8.17 5.70
CA LEU A 210 18.14 -9.22 6.67
C LEU A 210 16.90 -8.89 7.50
N SER A 211 16.77 -7.66 8.00
CA SER A 211 15.60 -7.21 8.73
C SER A 211 14.32 -7.31 7.90
N ILE A 212 14.33 -6.82 6.64
CA ILE A 212 13.19 -6.95 5.72
C ILE A 212 12.83 -8.42 5.50
N THR A 213 13.82 -9.31 5.38
CA THR A 213 13.59 -10.75 5.23
C THR A 213 12.86 -11.33 6.44
N LEU A 214 13.30 -11.00 7.66
CA LEU A 214 12.64 -11.45 8.90
C LEU A 214 11.22 -10.91 9.01
N ILE A 215 11.01 -9.63 8.68
CA ILE A 215 9.69 -9.00 8.71
C ILE A 215 8.75 -9.65 7.67
N ALA A 216 9.23 -9.89 6.45
CA ALA A 216 8.45 -10.54 5.40
C ALA A 216 8.08 -11.98 5.77
N LEU A 217 8.99 -12.74 6.40
CA LEU A 217 8.69 -14.07 6.93
C LEU A 217 7.61 -14.01 8.00
N ALA A 218 7.74 -13.13 8.99
CA ALA A 218 6.76 -12.97 10.06
C ALA A 218 5.38 -12.55 9.52
N ALA A 219 5.33 -11.58 8.60
CA ALA A 219 4.11 -11.17 7.95
C ALA A 219 3.47 -12.32 7.15
N THR A 220 4.26 -13.15 6.49
CA THR A 220 3.77 -14.34 5.77
C THR A 220 3.19 -15.39 6.71
N ILE A 221 3.83 -15.62 7.86
CA ILE A 221 3.31 -16.54 8.88
C ILE A 221 1.96 -16.05 9.40
N VAL A 222 1.85 -14.74 9.68
CA VAL A 222 0.59 -14.12 10.15
C VAL A 222 -0.50 -14.18 9.07
N GLU A 223 -0.15 -13.91 7.81
CA GLU A 223 -1.06 -14.01 6.66
C GLU A 223 -1.62 -15.42 6.48
N ALA A 224 -0.79 -16.44 6.76
CA ALA A 224 -1.17 -17.84 6.65
C ALA A 224 -2.20 -18.26 7.72
N LEU A 225 -2.31 -17.55 8.85
CA LEU A 225 -3.26 -17.85 9.91
C LEU A 225 -4.72 -17.68 9.45
N PRO A 226 -5.69 -18.39 10.06
CA PRO A 226 -7.10 -18.33 9.66
C PRO A 226 -7.82 -17.04 10.13
N LEU A 227 -7.16 -15.88 10.08
CA LEU A 227 -7.67 -14.56 10.50
C LEU A 227 -8.48 -13.92 9.37
N ARG A 228 -9.80 -14.06 9.41
CA ARG A 228 -10.69 -13.57 8.35
C ARG A 228 -10.88 -12.05 8.47
N ASP A 229 -10.89 -11.35 7.33
CA ASP A 229 -11.21 -9.92 7.17
C ASP A 229 -10.25 -8.92 7.85
N ILE A 230 -9.36 -9.40 8.72
CA ILE A 230 -8.33 -8.59 9.42
C ILE A 230 -6.91 -9.00 9.05
N ASP A 231 -6.72 -9.96 8.13
CA ASP A 231 -5.40 -10.45 7.72
C ASP A 231 -4.48 -9.29 7.32
N ASN A 232 -4.93 -8.41 6.42
CA ASN A 232 -4.16 -7.23 5.99
C ASN A 232 -3.78 -6.28 7.12
N LEU A 233 -4.65 -6.10 8.12
CA LEU A 233 -4.34 -5.25 9.28
C LEU A 233 -3.30 -5.93 10.16
N THR A 234 -3.45 -7.23 10.41
CA THR A 234 -2.52 -7.99 11.25
C THR A 234 -1.14 -8.16 10.62
N THR A 235 -1.06 -8.38 9.30
CA THR A 235 0.22 -8.48 8.58
C THR A 235 0.94 -7.15 8.59
N THR A 236 0.23 -6.05 8.35
CA THR A 236 0.78 -4.70 8.46
C THR A 236 1.23 -4.39 9.87
N ALA A 237 0.41 -4.72 10.89
CA ALA A 237 0.74 -4.46 12.28
C ALA A 237 2.01 -5.20 12.71
N VAL A 238 2.16 -6.48 12.35
CA VAL A 238 3.40 -7.23 12.61
C VAL A 238 4.58 -6.63 11.85
N ALA A 239 4.37 -6.17 10.62
CA ALA A 239 5.42 -5.51 9.86
C ALA A 239 5.91 -4.21 10.52
N VAL A 240 4.98 -3.39 11.00
CA VAL A 240 5.29 -2.15 11.73
C VAL A 240 5.97 -2.45 13.06
N LEU A 241 5.41 -3.37 13.86
CA LEU A 241 5.94 -3.71 15.18
C LEU A 241 7.36 -4.22 15.09
N LEU A 242 7.63 -5.21 14.24
CA LEU A 242 8.99 -5.70 14.04
C LEU A 242 9.88 -4.62 13.45
N GLY A 243 9.39 -3.89 12.44
CA GLY A 243 10.11 -2.78 11.83
C GLY A 243 10.64 -1.77 12.86
N ILE A 244 9.82 -1.35 13.83
CA ILE A 244 10.26 -0.42 14.89
C ILE A 244 11.45 -0.94 15.69
N PHE A 245 11.58 -2.27 15.87
CA PHE A 245 12.66 -2.86 16.66
C PHE A 245 13.92 -3.17 15.86
N ILE A 246 13.80 -3.47 14.57
CA ILE A 246 14.91 -4.03 13.77
C ILE A 246 15.24 -3.26 12.48
N LEU A 247 14.58 -2.13 12.20
CA LEU A 247 14.88 -1.23 11.09
C LEU A 247 15.13 0.20 11.59
#